data_AF-A0A9W9YWR4-F1
#
_entry.id   AF-A0A9W9YWR4-F1
#
_cell.length_a   1.000
_cell.length_b   1.000
_cell.length_c   1.000
_cell.angle_alpha   90.00
_cell.angle_beta   90.00
_cell.angle_gamma   90.00
#
_symmetry.space_group_name_H-M   'P 1'
#
loop_
_entity.id
_entity.type
_entity.pdbx_description
1 polymer ?
#
loop_
_entity_poly.entity_id
_entity_poly.type
_entity_poly.pdbx_seq_one_letter_code
_entity_poly.pdbx_strand_id
1 'polypeptide(L)'
;MTFRLVVAFLLLVSEIHGGPFLKREDGNPLDYLAKDDLNRSPLNHEDLSAFDKIWKTNEAEDLDDLFEGDIKIDVDSQNTTDQENMQDAVRDRQYIWRTKIVSLRVSKELVSSGYMVNIQAAIAEFAKYTCIKWKPRGKEKHWVRFIKSKGCWSQVGYRRKSPQLISLEMDAILKASSLTR
;
A
#
# COMPACT_ATOMS: atom_id res chain seq x y z
N MET A 1 -2.97 11.91 7.40
CA MET A 1 -2.37 10.59 7.70
C MET A 1 -3.26 9.57 7.03
N THR A 2 -3.09 9.31 5.73
CA THR A 2 -4.22 8.66 5.03
C THR A 2 -3.95 7.79 3.81
N PHE A 3 -2.75 7.68 3.23
CA PHE A 3 -2.59 6.76 2.08
C PHE A 3 -1.32 5.91 2.03
N ARG A 4 -0.17 6.34 2.60
CA ARG A 4 0.95 5.41 2.87
C ARG A 4 0.49 4.15 3.64
N LEU A 5 -0.48 4.34 4.53
CA LEU A 5 -1.09 3.25 5.28
C LEU A 5 -1.89 2.29 4.39
N VAL A 6 -2.59 2.70 3.32
CA VAL A 6 -3.55 1.77 2.69
C VAL A 6 -2.87 0.61 1.96
N VAL A 7 -1.80 0.86 1.19
CA VAL A 7 -1.07 -0.22 0.48
C VAL A 7 -0.25 -1.07 1.45
N ALA A 8 0.50 -0.44 2.36
CA ALA A 8 1.27 -1.15 3.37
C ALA A 8 0.38 -1.98 4.33
N PHE A 9 -0.79 -1.46 4.69
CA PHE A 9 -1.74 -2.13 5.58
C PHE A 9 -2.55 -3.21 4.85
N LEU A 10 -2.68 -3.13 3.52
CA LEU A 10 -3.18 -4.24 2.70
C LEU A 10 -2.24 -5.47 2.73
N LEU A 11 -0.94 -5.27 2.89
CA LEU A 11 0.05 -6.34 2.96
C LEU A 11 0.30 -6.85 4.39
N LEU A 12 0.21 -6.00 5.41
CA LEU A 12 0.38 -6.41 6.82
C LEU A 12 -0.67 -7.44 7.27
N VAL A 13 -1.89 -7.39 6.72
CA VAL A 13 -2.99 -8.25 7.17
C VAL A 13 -2.95 -9.64 6.53
N SER A 14 -2.27 -9.79 5.39
CA SER A 14 -1.98 -11.11 4.80
C SER A 14 -0.96 -11.93 5.61
N GLU A 15 -0.16 -11.31 6.48
CA GLU A 15 0.78 -12.01 7.38
C GLU A 15 0.09 -12.55 8.66
N ILE A 16 -1.11 -12.08 8.99
CA ILE A 16 -1.81 -12.41 10.25
C ILE A 16 -2.54 -13.78 10.17
N HIS A 17 -2.73 -14.36 8.98
CA HIS A 17 -3.43 -15.64 8.82
C HIS A 17 -2.50 -16.86 8.67
N GLY A 18 -1.22 -16.76 9.05
CA GLY A 18 -0.25 -17.85 8.84
C GLY A 18 0.89 -18.05 9.85
N GLY A 19 0.94 -17.36 11.00
CA GLY A 19 2.04 -17.54 11.95
C GLY A 19 1.71 -17.18 13.40
N PRO A 20 2.35 -17.81 14.40
CA PRO A 20 2.05 -17.59 15.81
C PRO A 20 2.46 -16.17 16.25
N PHE A 21 1.52 -15.53 16.91
CA PHE A 21 1.60 -14.21 17.53
C PHE A 21 2.66 -14.18 18.64
N LEU A 22 3.84 -13.63 18.36
CA LEU A 22 4.78 -13.22 19.41
C LEU A 22 4.46 -11.77 19.82
N LYS A 23 4.11 -11.63 21.10
CA LYS A 23 3.80 -10.36 21.76
C LYS A 23 5.04 -9.44 21.72
N ARG A 24 4.78 -8.17 21.44
CA ARG A 24 5.73 -7.06 21.57
C ARG A 24 5.95 -6.79 23.07
N GLU A 25 7.17 -7.02 23.56
CA GLU A 25 7.63 -6.46 24.84
C GLU A 25 8.15 -5.03 24.65
N ASP A 26 8.25 -4.33 25.77
CA ASP A 26 8.11 -2.90 25.94
C ASP A 26 9.49 -2.21 25.96
N GLY A 27 9.65 -1.02 25.39
CA GLY A 27 10.88 -0.25 25.62
C GLY A 27 11.20 0.91 24.65
N ASN A 28 10.97 2.13 25.16
CA ASN A 28 11.60 3.45 24.93
C ASN A 28 12.25 3.86 23.57
N PRO A 29 12.03 5.12 23.09
CA PRO A 29 12.54 5.63 21.81
C PRO A 29 13.86 6.41 21.94
N LEU A 30 14.55 6.54 20.78
CA LEU A 30 15.74 7.35 20.48
C LEU A 30 17.09 6.62 20.55
N ASP A 31 17.49 5.99 19.44
CA ASP A 31 18.82 6.20 18.84
C ASP A 31 18.81 5.61 17.41
N TYR A 32 18.88 6.45 16.38
CA TYR A 32 18.89 5.99 14.99
C TYR A 32 19.78 6.87 14.12
N LEU A 33 21.01 7.13 14.57
CA LEU A 33 22.10 7.52 13.68
C LEU A 33 23.45 7.04 14.24
N ALA A 34 23.78 5.77 14.04
CA ALA A 34 25.16 5.32 14.08
C ALA A 34 25.45 4.48 12.84
N LYS A 35 26.42 4.97 12.08
CA LYS A 35 27.03 4.33 10.92
C LYS A 35 27.84 3.15 11.41
N ASP A 36 27.45 1.95 11.02
CA ASP A 36 28.34 0.82 10.72
C ASP A 36 27.44 -0.37 10.39
N ASP A 37 27.51 -0.87 9.15
CA ASP A 37 27.13 -2.25 8.82
C ASP A 37 27.62 -2.60 7.40
N LEU A 38 28.95 -2.58 7.24
CA LEU A 38 29.64 -3.23 6.10
C LEU A 38 29.78 -4.75 6.30
N ASN A 39 28.80 -5.39 6.96
CA ASN A 39 28.78 -6.84 7.09
C ASN A 39 27.36 -7.41 7.26
N ARG A 40 26.40 -6.90 6.48
CA ARG A 40 25.06 -7.50 6.43
C ARG A 40 25.16 -8.83 5.67
N SER A 41 25.05 -9.93 6.42
CA SER A 41 24.74 -11.26 5.87
C SER A 41 23.58 -11.15 4.88
N PRO A 42 23.51 -12.00 3.82
CA PRO A 42 22.42 -11.95 2.86
C PRO A 42 21.10 -11.95 3.63
N LEU A 43 20.32 -10.87 3.50
CA LEU A 43 19.02 -10.74 4.15
C LEU A 43 18.22 -12.01 3.86
N ASN A 44 17.96 -12.82 4.88
CA ASN A 44 17.05 -13.94 4.77
C ASN A 44 15.73 -13.38 4.21
N HIS A 45 15.21 -14.04 3.17
CA HIS A 45 14.00 -13.64 2.46
C HIS A 45 12.78 -13.46 3.39
N GLU A 46 12.82 -14.06 4.58
CA GLU A 46 11.74 -14.04 5.58
C GLU A 46 11.66 -12.75 6.41
N ASP A 47 12.69 -11.89 6.43
CA ASP A 47 12.72 -10.70 7.30
C ASP A 47 12.40 -9.38 6.58
N LEU A 48 11.95 -9.44 5.32
CA LEU A 48 11.62 -8.23 4.57
C LEU A 48 10.31 -7.62 5.08
N SER A 49 10.34 -6.32 5.38
CA SER A 49 9.11 -5.59 5.70
C SER A 49 8.17 -5.56 4.50
N ALA A 50 6.88 -5.32 4.75
CA ALA A 50 5.92 -5.08 3.67
C ALA A 50 6.37 -3.97 2.71
N PHE A 51 7.05 -2.94 3.23
CA PHE A 51 7.60 -1.85 2.41
C PHE A 51 8.74 -2.34 1.52
N ASP A 52 9.69 -3.11 2.05
CA ASP A 52 10.80 -3.67 1.27
C ASP A 52 10.29 -4.59 0.15
N LYS A 53 9.22 -5.37 0.42
CA LYS A 53 8.57 -6.22 -0.57
C LYS A 53 7.95 -5.39 -1.70
N ILE A 54 7.26 -4.29 -1.37
CA ILE A 54 6.70 -3.37 -2.39
C ILE A 54 7.82 -2.74 -3.20
N TRP A 55 8.83 -2.17 -2.54
CA TRP A 55 9.95 -1.52 -3.21
C TRP A 55 10.61 -2.46 -4.21
N LYS A 56 10.99 -3.66 -3.78
CA LYS A 56 11.63 -4.67 -4.63
C LYS A 56 10.73 -5.13 -5.78
N THR A 57 9.42 -5.22 -5.55
CA THR A 57 8.46 -5.57 -6.61
C THR A 57 8.45 -4.49 -7.70
N ASN A 58 8.38 -3.22 -7.30
CA ASN A 58 8.30 -2.11 -8.24
C ASN A 58 9.62 -1.89 -8.97
N GLU A 59 10.75 -2.04 -8.26
CA GLU A 59 12.08 -2.04 -8.84
C GLU A 59 12.25 -3.16 -9.88
N ALA A 60 11.76 -4.38 -9.60
CA ALA A 60 11.84 -5.50 -10.53
C ALA A 60 10.94 -5.34 -11.78
N GLU A 61 9.92 -4.50 -11.72
CA GLU A 61 9.05 -4.16 -12.85
C GLU A 61 9.50 -2.89 -13.60
N ASP A 62 10.70 -2.37 -13.29
CA ASP A 62 11.28 -1.14 -13.84
C ASP A 62 10.34 0.08 -13.68
N LEU A 63 9.63 0.17 -12.55
CA LEU A 63 8.75 1.30 -12.22
C LEU A 63 9.51 2.39 -11.46
N ASP A 64 10.40 3.08 -12.17
CA ASP A 64 11.27 4.14 -11.64
C ASP A 64 10.55 5.49 -11.44
N ASP A 65 9.37 5.68 -12.04
CA ASP A 65 8.57 6.91 -11.95
C ASP A 65 7.65 6.99 -10.71
N LEU A 66 7.83 6.07 -9.76
CA LEU A 66 7.10 6.03 -8.50
C LEU A 66 7.82 6.82 -7.41
N PHE A 67 7.12 7.79 -6.84
CA PHE A 67 7.60 8.49 -5.66
C PHE A 67 7.63 7.55 -4.45
N GLU A 68 8.72 7.57 -3.69
CA GLU A 68 8.94 6.66 -2.55
C GLU A 68 8.76 5.17 -2.89
N GLY A 69 8.90 4.83 -4.16
CA GLY A 69 8.80 3.47 -4.66
C GLY A 69 7.38 2.95 -4.84
N ASP A 70 6.32 3.56 -4.29
CA ASP A 70 4.94 3.03 -4.38
C ASP A 70 3.84 4.09 -4.64
N ILE A 71 4.21 5.36 -4.77
CA ILE A 71 3.28 6.47 -4.99
C ILE A 71 3.31 6.91 -6.46
N LYS A 72 2.16 6.74 -7.13
CA LYS A 72 1.96 7.32 -8.47
C LYS A 72 1.57 8.80 -8.33
N ILE A 73 2.46 9.69 -8.74
CA ILE A 73 2.18 11.13 -8.81
C ILE A 73 1.28 11.42 -10.03
N ASP A 74 0.30 12.29 -9.83
CA ASP A 74 -0.58 12.72 -10.91
C ASP A 74 0.06 13.90 -11.67
N VAL A 75 0.40 13.68 -12.94
CA VAL A 75 1.12 14.64 -13.80
C VAL A 75 0.34 15.94 -14.00
N ASP A 76 -0.98 15.97 -13.83
CA ASP A 76 -1.78 17.20 -13.85
C ASP A 76 -1.49 18.15 -12.67
N SER A 77 -0.72 17.72 -11.67
CA SER A 77 -0.34 18.51 -10.50
C SER A 77 0.87 19.43 -10.80
N GLN A 78 1.00 19.97 -12.01
CA GLN A 78 2.12 20.80 -12.48
C GLN A 78 2.23 22.19 -11.81
N ASN A 79 2.07 22.28 -10.49
CA ASN A 79 2.89 23.21 -9.74
C ASN A 79 4.14 22.44 -9.31
N THR A 80 5.17 22.56 -10.14
CA THR A 80 6.52 21.99 -10.01
C THR A 80 7.28 22.47 -8.76
N THR A 81 6.64 23.24 -7.88
CA THR A 81 7.16 23.67 -6.58
C THR A 81 6.85 22.70 -5.44
N ASP A 82 5.97 21.71 -5.66
CA ASP A 82 5.42 20.90 -4.57
C ASP A 82 6.17 19.58 -4.33
N GLN A 83 7.03 19.14 -5.27
CA GLN A 83 7.77 17.88 -5.13
C GLN A 83 8.78 17.92 -3.96
N GLU A 84 9.31 19.09 -3.62
CA GLU A 84 10.18 19.30 -2.45
C GLU A 84 9.41 19.49 -1.13
N ASN A 85 8.08 19.70 -1.18
CA ASN A 85 7.22 19.93 -0.01
C ASN A 85 6.13 18.86 0.17
N MET A 86 6.27 17.70 -0.49
CA MET A 86 5.35 16.57 -0.32
C MET A 86 5.46 15.99 1.09
N GLN A 87 4.60 16.49 1.97
CA GLN A 87 4.44 15.94 3.32
C GLN A 87 3.81 14.54 3.24
N ASP A 88 4.21 13.67 4.17
CA ASP A 88 3.67 12.31 4.39
C ASP A 88 2.13 12.22 4.46
N ALA A 89 1.47 13.36 4.71
CA ALA A 89 0.03 13.48 4.75
C ALA A 89 -0.46 14.64 3.87
N VAL A 90 -1.35 14.31 2.94
CA VAL A 90 -2.19 15.30 2.25
C VAL A 90 -3.09 16.00 3.27
N ARG A 91 -2.91 17.31 3.45
CA ARG A 91 -3.68 18.15 4.39
C ARG A 91 -4.80 18.94 3.73
N ASP A 92 -4.70 19.18 2.43
CA ASP A 92 -5.71 19.94 1.71
C ASP A 92 -7.02 19.14 1.61
N ARG A 93 -8.11 19.76 2.09
CA ARG A 93 -9.47 19.20 2.10
C ARG A 93 -10.00 18.88 0.70
N GLN A 94 -9.44 19.45 -0.36
CA GLN A 94 -9.85 19.12 -1.73
C GLN A 94 -9.36 17.73 -2.18
N TYR A 95 -8.31 17.20 -1.53
CA TYR A 95 -7.71 15.90 -1.83
C TYR A 95 -7.98 14.84 -0.74
N ILE A 96 -9.01 15.05 0.08
CA ILE A 96 -9.46 14.12 1.12
C ILE A 96 -10.83 13.54 0.75
N TRP A 97 -11.03 12.25 1.00
CA TRP A 97 -12.34 11.59 0.91
C TRP A 97 -13.28 12.11 2.02
N ARG A 98 -14.02 13.19 1.73
CA ARG A 98 -14.78 13.96 2.73
C ARG A 98 -15.84 13.15 3.49
N THR A 99 -16.52 12.24 2.80
CA THR A 99 -17.54 11.38 3.42
C THR A 99 -16.95 10.28 4.30
N LYS A 100 -15.62 10.09 4.25
CA LYS A 100 -14.90 8.97 4.86
C LYS A 100 -15.35 7.60 4.34
N ILE A 101 -16.19 7.57 3.30
CA ILE A 101 -16.69 6.36 2.65
C ILE A 101 -16.09 6.31 1.25
N VAL A 102 -15.17 5.37 1.04
CA VAL A 102 -14.53 5.13 -0.26
C VAL A 102 -15.29 4.02 -0.98
N SER A 103 -15.79 4.32 -2.17
CA SER A 103 -16.48 3.34 -3.00
C SER A 103 -15.46 2.60 -3.87
N LEU A 104 -15.55 1.27 -3.96
CA LEU A 104 -14.56 0.44 -4.66
C LEU A 104 -15.15 -0.56 -5.65
N ARG A 105 -14.34 -0.98 -6.62
CA ARG A 105 -14.47 -2.29 -7.29
C ARG A 105 -13.13 -2.99 -7.36
N VAL A 106 -13.17 -4.32 -7.37
CA VAL A 106 -12.00 -5.18 -7.60
C VAL A 106 -12.10 -5.73 -9.01
N SER A 107 -10.98 -5.76 -9.74
CA SER A 107 -10.95 -6.29 -11.10
C SER A 107 -11.20 -7.81 -11.10
N LYS A 108 -11.69 -8.34 -12.23
CA LYS A 108 -12.00 -9.77 -12.35
C LYS A 108 -10.73 -10.61 -12.19
N GLU A 109 -9.61 -10.11 -12.69
CA GLU A 109 -8.30 -10.77 -12.65
C GLU A 109 -7.86 -11.00 -11.20
N LEU A 110 -7.99 -9.99 -10.32
CA LEU A 110 -7.68 -10.14 -8.90
C LEU A 110 -8.65 -11.09 -8.19
N VAL A 111 -9.95 -11.02 -8.51
CA VAL A 111 -10.96 -11.93 -7.93
C VAL A 111 -10.66 -13.37 -8.32
N SER A 112 -10.42 -13.66 -9.59
CA SER A 112 -10.06 -14.99 -10.09
C SER A 112 -8.73 -15.50 -9.51
N SER A 113 -7.86 -14.58 -9.09
CA SER A 113 -6.57 -14.88 -8.47
C SER A 113 -6.63 -15.05 -6.95
N GLY A 114 -7.82 -15.01 -6.35
CA GLY A 114 -8.02 -15.21 -4.91
C GLY A 114 -7.73 -13.99 -4.02
N TYR A 115 -7.40 -12.83 -4.58
CA TYR A 115 -7.01 -11.63 -3.81
C TYR A 115 -8.16 -10.99 -3.03
N MET A 116 -9.41 -11.37 -3.33
CA MET A 116 -10.58 -10.80 -2.68
C MET A 116 -10.52 -10.96 -1.15
N VAL A 117 -10.02 -12.10 -0.66
CA VAL A 117 -9.89 -12.39 0.78
C VAL A 117 -8.91 -11.42 1.43
N ASN A 118 -7.74 -11.21 0.83
CA ASN A 118 -6.70 -10.30 1.35
C ASN A 118 -7.19 -8.85 1.35
N ILE A 119 -7.82 -8.41 0.25
CA ILE A 119 -8.38 -7.06 0.14
C ILE A 119 -9.46 -6.83 1.21
N GLN A 120 -10.36 -7.80 1.42
CA GLN A 120 -11.40 -7.70 2.45
C GLN A 120 -10.82 -7.69 3.86
N ALA A 121 -9.86 -8.56 4.17
CA ALA A 121 -9.22 -8.65 5.47
C ALA A 121 -8.54 -7.32 5.83
N ALA A 122 -7.80 -6.75 4.90
CA ALA A 122 -7.14 -5.48 5.09
C ALA A 122 -8.09 -4.28 5.20
N ILE A 123 -9.16 -4.24 4.42
CA ILE A 123 -10.24 -3.26 4.59
C ILE A 123 -10.83 -3.36 6.00
N ALA A 124 -11.08 -4.58 6.48
CA ALA A 124 -11.66 -4.82 7.79
C ALA A 124 -10.71 -4.35 8.90
N GLU A 125 -9.43 -4.72 8.84
CA GLU A 125 -8.42 -4.27 9.78
C GLU A 125 -8.29 -2.73 9.76
N PHE A 126 -8.29 -2.10 8.57
CA PHE A 126 -8.11 -0.65 8.45
C PHE A 126 -9.30 0.09 9.07
N ALA A 127 -10.48 -0.50 8.97
CA ALA A 127 -11.70 -0.01 9.58
C ALA A 127 -11.77 -0.18 11.11
N LYS A 128 -10.87 -0.97 11.72
CA LYS A 128 -10.74 -1.10 13.20
C LYS A 128 -10.09 0.13 13.81
N TYR A 129 -9.04 0.66 13.16
CA TYR A 129 -8.25 1.77 13.71
C TYR A 129 -8.56 3.13 13.09
N THR A 130 -9.42 3.17 12.07
CA THR A 130 -9.79 4.41 11.39
C THR A 130 -11.30 4.57 11.23
N CYS A 131 -11.75 5.81 11.08
CA CYS A 131 -13.14 6.13 10.72
C CYS A 131 -13.43 5.99 9.22
N ILE A 132 -12.45 5.56 8.42
CA ILE A 132 -12.64 5.36 6.97
C ILE A 132 -13.34 4.02 6.75
N LYS A 133 -14.39 4.04 5.95
CA LYS A 133 -15.17 2.88 5.56
C LYS A 133 -15.10 2.68 4.05
N TRP A 134 -15.26 1.44 3.64
CA TRP A 134 -15.23 1.03 2.24
C TRP A 134 -16.57 0.40 1.88
N LYS A 135 -17.06 0.65 0.66
CA LYS A 135 -18.28 0.02 0.16
C LYS A 135 -18.16 -0.38 -1.31
N PRO A 136 -18.91 -1.38 -1.77
CA PRO A 136 -19.05 -1.64 -3.20
C PRO A 136 -19.57 -0.40 -3.94
N ARG A 137 -18.98 -0.09 -5.09
CA ARG A 137 -19.42 1.00 -5.96
C ARG A 137 -20.81 0.75 -6.52
N GLY A 138 -21.70 1.73 -6.31
CA GLY A 138 -22.96 1.90 -7.01
C GLY A 138 -22.82 2.92 -8.15
N LYS A 139 -23.33 4.15 -7.93
CA LYS A 139 -23.39 5.25 -8.90
C LYS A 139 -22.49 6.44 -8.57
N GLU A 140 -21.55 6.27 -7.63
CA GLU A 140 -20.69 7.36 -7.18
C GLU A 140 -19.85 7.92 -8.33
N LYS A 141 -19.67 9.25 -8.40
CA LYS A 141 -18.88 9.85 -9.48
C LYS A 141 -17.40 9.45 -9.40
N HIS A 142 -16.84 9.44 -8.20
CA HIS A 142 -15.44 9.15 -7.93
C HIS A 142 -15.32 7.95 -7.00
N TRP A 143 -14.35 7.08 -7.28
CA TRP A 143 -14.24 5.75 -6.70
C TRP A 143 -12.86 5.15 -6.98
N VAL A 144 -12.54 4.09 -6.26
CA VAL A 144 -11.26 3.38 -6.37
C VAL A 144 -11.44 2.04 -7.08
N ARG A 145 -10.52 1.68 -7.98
CA ARG A 145 -10.48 0.36 -8.61
C ARG A 145 -9.18 -0.35 -8.26
N PHE A 146 -9.28 -1.50 -7.60
CA PHE A 146 -8.17 -2.43 -7.47
C PHE A 146 -7.99 -3.18 -8.79
N ILE A 147 -6.76 -3.21 -9.29
CA ILE A 147 -6.41 -3.87 -10.56
C ILE A 147 -5.18 -4.76 -10.37
N LYS A 148 -5.11 -5.83 -11.17
CA LYS A 148 -3.85 -6.53 -11.42
C LYS A 148 -3.11 -5.74 -12.50
N SER A 149 -1.94 -5.20 -12.16
CA SER A 149 -1.06 -4.47 -13.07
C SER A 149 0.37 -4.62 -12.55
N LYS A 150 1.33 -4.21 -13.39
CA LYS A 150 2.74 -4.15 -13.03
C LYS A 150 2.93 -3.36 -11.74
N GLY A 151 3.58 -3.97 -10.77
CA GLY A 151 3.93 -3.39 -9.48
C GLY A 151 2.76 -3.16 -8.52
N CYS A 152 3.12 -2.76 -7.32
CA CYS A 152 2.25 -2.37 -6.22
C CYS A 152 2.32 -0.87 -6.01
N TRP A 153 1.32 -0.11 -6.47
CA TRP A 153 1.33 1.34 -6.37
C TRP A 153 -0.07 1.94 -6.25
N SER A 154 -0.14 3.17 -5.74
CA SER A 154 -1.40 3.93 -5.68
C SER A 154 -1.17 5.44 -5.76
N GLN A 155 -2.23 6.18 -6.06
CA GLN A 155 -2.23 7.63 -5.88
C GLN A 155 -2.61 7.99 -4.44
N VAL A 156 -1.94 8.98 -3.85
CA VAL A 156 -2.24 9.46 -2.49
C VAL A 156 -3.52 10.30 -2.47
N GLY A 157 -4.46 10.02 -1.58
CA GLY A 157 -5.62 10.89 -1.33
C GLY A 157 -6.76 10.71 -2.33
N TYR A 158 -7.59 11.75 -2.46
CA TYR A 158 -8.72 11.81 -3.40
C TYR A 158 -8.34 12.67 -4.59
N ARG A 159 -8.22 12.06 -5.78
CA ARG A 159 -7.69 12.76 -6.98
C ARG A 159 -8.74 13.34 -7.91
N ARG A 160 -10.03 13.26 -7.56
CA ARG A 160 -11.15 13.69 -8.45
C ARG A 160 -11.12 13.00 -9.83
N LYS A 161 -10.35 11.92 -9.98
CA LYS A 161 -10.32 11.02 -11.13
C LYS A 161 -11.20 9.80 -10.87
N SER A 162 -11.60 9.11 -11.93
CA SER A 162 -12.60 8.05 -11.87
C SER A 162 -12.42 7.08 -13.03
N PRO A 163 -12.06 5.80 -12.77
CA PRO A 163 -11.58 5.29 -11.48
C PRO A 163 -10.24 5.90 -11.07
N GLN A 164 -10.01 6.02 -9.76
CA GLN A 164 -8.68 6.13 -9.18
C GLN A 164 -8.13 4.72 -8.98
N LEU A 165 -6.93 4.42 -9.47
CA LEU A 165 -6.40 3.06 -9.51
C LEU A 165 -5.54 2.72 -8.27
N ILE A 166 -5.62 1.46 -7.84
CA ILE A 166 -4.67 0.81 -6.93
C ILE A 166 -4.18 -0.45 -7.63
N SER A 167 -2.89 -0.53 -7.90
CA SER A 167 -2.25 -1.69 -8.51
C SER A 167 -1.80 -2.67 -7.45
N LEU A 168 -2.10 -3.96 -7.66
CA LEU A 168 -1.59 -5.06 -6.87
C LEU A 168 -0.94 -6.07 -7.84
N GLU A 169 0.36 -6.28 -7.70
CA GLU A 169 1.11 -7.30 -8.42
C GLU A 169 0.86 -8.68 -7.80
N MET A 170 0.82 -9.72 -8.63
CA MET A 170 0.61 -11.09 -8.13
C MET A 170 1.89 -11.72 -7.55
N ASP A 171 3.03 -11.34 -8.10
CA ASP A 171 4.32 -11.93 -7.74
C ASP A 171 4.92 -11.35 -6.46
N ALA A 172 4.45 -10.19 -6.02
CA ALA A 172 4.78 -9.62 -4.70
C ALA A 172 4.34 -10.53 -3.54
N ILE A 173 3.36 -11.41 -3.76
CA ILE A 173 2.76 -12.27 -2.72
C ILE A 173 3.10 -13.74 -2.94
N LEU A 174 3.17 -14.23 -4.18
CA LEU A 174 3.36 -15.67 -4.44
C LEU A 174 4.77 -16.20 -4.13
N LYS A 175 5.81 -15.38 -4.25
CA LYS A 175 7.19 -15.79 -3.89
C LYS A 175 7.40 -15.95 -2.37
N ALA A 176 6.55 -15.33 -1.53
CA ALA A 176 6.56 -15.57 -0.09
C ALA A 176 5.94 -16.92 0.29
N SER A 177 4.97 -17.41 -0.51
CA SER A 177 4.29 -18.68 -0.26
C SER A 177 4.91 -19.91 -0.97
N SER A 178 5.80 -19.72 -1.95
CA SER A 178 6.34 -20.84 -2.75
C SER A 178 7.71 -21.39 -2.30
N LEU A 179 8.22 -20.98 -1.13
CA LEU A 179 9.45 -21.55 -0.53
C LEU A 179 9.17 -22.61 0.54
N THR A 180 7.94 -23.11 0.64
CA THR A 180 7.65 -24.37 1.33
C THR A 180 7.38 -25.49 0.32
N ARG A 181 8.46 -25.99 -0.28
CA ARG A 181 8.52 -27.39 -0.68
C ARG A 181 9.94 -27.93 -0.68
#